data_AF-A0A4Y9NUZ2-F1
#
_entry.id   AF-A0A4Y9NUZ2-F1
#
_cell.length_a   1.000
_cell.length_b   1.000
_cell.length_c   1.000
_cell.angle_alpha   90.00
_cell.angle_beta   90.00
_cell.angle_gamma   90.00
#
_symmetry.space_group_name_H-M   'P 1'
#
loop_
_entity.id
_entity.type
_entity.pdbx_description
1 polymer ?
#
loop_
_entity_poly.entity_id
_entity_poly.type
_entity_poly.pdbx_seq_one_letter_code
_entity_poly.pdbx_strand_id
1 'polypeptide(L)' 'MRAGDTDAVMIDEALRALVARHRSAEIEASYTAYDEHPLDEPDEWGDLASFREAAARS' A
#
# COMPACT_ATOMS: atom_id res chain seq x y z
N MET A 1 -4.20 -21.57 -13.81
CA MET A 1 -4.22 -21.45 -15.28
C MET A 1 -5.53 -22.08 -15.74
N ARG A 2 -6.49 -21.29 -16.23
CA ARG A 2 -7.76 -21.85 -16.71
C ARG A 2 -7.49 -22.57 -18.03
N ALA A 3 -7.97 -23.79 -18.17
CA ALA A 3 -7.80 -24.56 -19.40
C ALA A 3 -8.56 -23.86 -20.55
N GLY A 4 -7.83 -23.25 -21.49
CA GLY A 4 -8.39 -22.60 -22.67
C GLY A 4 -7.95 -21.16 -22.93
N ASP A 5 -7.22 -20.52 -22.00
CA ASP A 5 -6.72 -19.15 -22.22
C ASP A 5 -5.56 -19.15 -23.22
N THR A 6 -5.65 -18.30 -24.24
CA THR A 6 -4.56 -18.12 -25.23
C THR A 6 -3.39 -17.37 -24.59
N ASP A 7 -2.19 -17.50 -25.17
CA ASP A 7 -1.00 -16.76 -24.69
C ASP A 7 -1.24 -15.25 -24.58
N ALA A 8 -2.10 -14.70 -25.46
CA ALA A 8 -2.49 -13.29 -25.41
C ALA A 8 -3.21 -12.91 -24.09
N VAL A 9 -4.08 -13.79 -23.57
CA VAL A 9 -4.77 -13.56 -22.29
C VAL A 9 -3.78 -13.59 -21.14
N MET A 10 -2.84 -14.54 -21.15
CA MET A 10 -1.78 -14.61 -20.14
C MET A 10 -0.93 -13.34 -20.13
N ILE A 11 -0.57 -12.82 -21.31
CA ILE A 11 0.23 -11.59 -21.43
C ILE A 11 -0.56 -10.36 -20.93
N ASP A 12 -1.84 -10.25 -21.24
CA ASP A 12 -2.70 -9.16 -20.76
C ASP A 12 -2.87 -9.19 -19.23
N GLU A 13 -3.07 -10.37 -18.64
CA GLU A 13 -3.11 -10.53 -17.17
C GLU A 13 -1.78 -10.15 -16.52
N ALA A 14 -0.66 -10.61 -17.08
CA ALA A 14 0.67 -10.28 -16.58
C ALA A 14 0.97 -8.77 -16.67
N LEU A 15 0.57 -8.12 -17.78
CA LEU A 15 0.74 -6.68 -17.96
C LEU A 15 -0.11 -5.89 -16.96
N ARG A 16 -1.37 -6.28 -16.74
CA ARG A 16 -2.22 -5.65 -15.71
C ARG A 16 -1.60 -5.78 -14.33
N ALA A 17 -1.10 -6.97 -13.97
CA ALA A 17 -0.44 -7.20 -12.70
C ALA A 17 0.83 -6.33 -12.55
N LEU A 18 1.64 -6.23 -13.61
CA LEU A 18 2.83 -5.40 -13.63
C LEU A 18 2.51 -3.91 -13.42
N VAL A 19 1.54 -3.37 -14.16
CA VAL A 19 1.13 -1.96 -14.05
C VAL A 19 0.58 -1.66 -12.66
N ALA A 20 -0.26 -2.55 -12.11
CA ALA A 20 -0.79 -2.39 -10.76
C ALA A 20 0.33 -2.38 -9.70
N ARG A 21 1.28 -3.31 -9.81
CA ARG A 21 2.44 -3.37 -8.90
C ARG A 21 3.33 -2.13 -9.04
N HIS A 22 3.57 -1.67 -10.26
CA HIS A 22 4.37 -0.48 -10.51
C HIS A 22 3.73 0.75 -9.86
N ARG A 23 2.42 0.94 -10.06
CA ARG A 23 1.69 2.06 -9.45
C ARG A 23 1.71 2.00 -7.92
N SER A 24 1.54 0.81 -7.34
CA SER A 24 1.66 0.63 -5.89
C SER A 24 3.07 1.01 -5.40
N ALA A 25 4.12 0.57 -6.11
CA ALA A 25 5.50 0.88 -5.73
C ALA A 25 5.82 2.38 -5.79
N GLU A 26 5.28 3.12 -6.77
CA GLU A 26 5.40 4.58 -6.81
C GLU A 26 4.79 5.25 -5.58
N ILE A 27 3.62 4.76 -5.14
CA ILE A 27 2.93 5.27 -3.95
C ILE A 27 3.75 4.96 -2.70
N GLU A 28 4.18 3.71 -2.51
CA GLU A 28 5.03 3.32 -1.38
C GLU A 28 6.30 4.19 -1.31
N ALA A 29 6.99 4.39 -2.44
CA ALA A 29 8.19 5.23 -2.51
C ALA A 29 7.93 6.69 -2.13
N SER A 30 6.74 7.22 -2.45
CA SER A 30 6.36 8.59 -2.06
C SER A 30 6.11 8.74 -0.56
N TYR A 31 5.81 7.63 0.14
CA TYR A 31 5.56 7.61 1.58
C TYR A 31 6.76 7.14 2.42
N THR A 32 7.85 6.66 1.80
CA THR A 32 9.07 6.21 2.51
C THR A 32 9.64 7.27 3.46
N ALA A 33 9.46 8.57 3.19
CA ALA A 33 9.87 9.63 4.10
C ALA A 33 9.21 9.54 5.49
N TYR A 34 8.05 8.91 5.60
CA TYR A 34 7.34 8.70 6.86
C TYR A 34 7.77 7.42 7.59
N ASP A 35 8.58 6.54 6.98
CA ASP A 35 9.12 5.36 7.67
C ASP A 35 10.07 5.74 8.82
N GLU A 36 10.66 6.95 8.75
CA GLU A 36 11.53 7.49 9.79
C GLU A 36 10.76 7.95 11.05
N HIS A 37 9.43 8.09 10.95
CA HIS A 37 8.56 8.60 12.00
C HIS A 37 7.54 7.53 12.43
N PRO A 38 7.85 6.72 13.46
CA PRO A 38 6.96 5.66 13.89
C PRO A 38 5.69 6.23 14.53
N LEU A 39 4.60 5.45 14.51
CA LEU A 39 3.27 5.91 14.94
C LEU A 39 3.17 6.27 16.43
N ASP A 40 4.08 5.77 17.25
CA ASP A 40 4.20 6.05 18.68
C ASP A 40 5.14 7.23 18.98
N GLU A 41 5.75 7.85 17.96
CA GLU A 41 6.51 9.08 18.11
C GLU A 41 5.56 10.23 18.53
N PRO A 42 5.83 10.91 19.66
CA PRO A 42 5.00 12.02 20.10
C PRO A 42 5.35 13.32 19.36
N ASP A 43 4.34 14.01 18.85
CA ASP A 43 4.44 15.37 18.27
C ASP A 43 3.69 16.42 19.12
N GLU A 44 3.48 17.63 18.56
CA GLU A 44 2.75 18.72 19.24
C GLU A 44 1.29 18.36 19.61
N TRP A 45 0.74 17.31 19.00
CA TRP A 45 -0.63 16.83 19.17
C TRP A 45 -0.72 15.48 19.87
N GLY A 46 0.40 14.84 20.18
CA GLY A 46 0.48 13.53 20.85
C GLY A 46 1.02 12.44 19.91
N ASP A 47 0.65 11.18 20.13
CA ASP A 47 1.05 10.07 19.25
C ASP A 47 -0.13 9.52 18.43
N LEU A 48 0.15 9.12 17.18
CA LEU A 48 -0.86 8.64 16.23
C LEU A 48 -1.47 7.30 16.67
N ALA A 49 -0.74 6.47 17.41
CA ALA A 49 -1.23 5.18 17.90
C ALA A 49 -2.37 5.38 18.93
N SER A 50 -2.19 6.27 19.90
CA SER A 50 -3.20 6.68 20.89
C SER A 50 -4.43 7.28 20.22
N PHE A 51 -4.23 8.13 19.21
CA PHE A 51 -5.34 8.68 18.43
C PHE A 51 -6.15 7.57 17.73
N ARG A 52 -5.48 6.62 17.06
CA ARG A 52 -6.14 5.49 16.38
C ARG A 52 -6.95 4.63 17.37
N GLU A 53 -6.40 4.37 18.55
CA GLU A 53 -7.07 3.62 19.60
C GLU A 53 -8.31 4.35 20.12
N ALA A 54 -8.23 5.66 20.32
CA ALA A 54 -9.37 6.48 20.74
C ALA A 54 -10.49 6.48 19.69
N ALA A 55 -10.15 6.67 18.41
CA ALA A 55 -11.11 6.67 17.30
C ALA A 55 -11.79 5.31 17.10
N ALA A 56 -11.09 4.20 17.33
CA ALA A 56 -11.68 2.87 17.24
C ALA A 56 -12.66 2.54 18.38
N ARG A 57 -12.61 3.28 19.50
CA ARG A 57 -13.48 3.10 20.68
C ARG A 57 -14.71 4.00 20.70
N SER A 58 -14.85 4.93 19.75
CA SER A 58 -16.02 5.83 19.60
C SER A 58 -17.07 5.23 18.68
#